data_AF-A0A972ZPF8-F1
#
_entry.id   AF-A0A972ZPF8-F1
#
_cell.length_a   1.000
_cell.length_b   1.000
_cell.length_c   1.000
_cell.angle_alpha   90.00
_cell.angle_beta   90.00
_cell.angle_gamma   90.00
#
_symmetry.space_group_name_H-M   'P 1'
#
loop_
_entity.id
_entity.type
_entity.pdbx_description
1 polymer ?
#
loop_
_entity_poly.entity_id
_entity_poly.type
_entity_poly.pdbx_seq_one_letter_code
_entity_poly.pdbx_strand_id
1 'polypeptide(L)'
;MIEVLLFTDGSVNTKTNAGYGAYLIVTEKSIPLESLKAGIKVRTFENTTSTKLELQTLLWALSEIELSGRKVIIYTDSQNIIGLPERRERFEKTDYHSKNNRKITNAELYKEFYHITDQLECEFVKVQGHQRSKQKDEIARIFTLVDRASRKALRAFKKQ
;
A
#
# COMPACT_ATOMS: atom_id res chain seq x y z
N MET A 1 1.63 -24.12 1.68
CA MET A 1 1.66 -22.75 2.23
C MET A 1 0.69 -21.93 1.40
N ILE A 2 -0.28 -21.23 2.01
CA ILE A 2 -1.23 -20.40 1.28
C ILE A 2 -0.59 -19.02 1.08
N GLU A 3 -0.44 -18.61 -0.18
CA GLU A 3 0.06 -17.29 -0.54
C GLU A 3 -1.11 -16.31 -0.68
N VAL A 4 -0.96 -15.13 -0.10
CA VAL A 4 -1.88 -14.00 -0.26
C VAL A 4 -1.18 -12.93 -1.07
N LEU A 5 -1.74 -12.54 -2.21
CA LEU A 5 -1.26 -11.38 -2.95
C LEU A 5 -2.04 -10.15 -2.49
N LEU A 6 -1.34 -9.13 -2.01
CA LEU A 6 -1.91 -7.87 -1.58
C LEU A 6 -1.45 -6.76 -2.50
N PHE A 7 -2.39 -6.04 -3.12
CA PHE A 7 -2.11 -4.89 -3.98
C PHE A 7 -2.62 -3.64 -3.28
N THR A 8 -1.79 -2.60 -3.16
CA THR A 8 -2.15 -1.36 -2.47
C THR A 8 -1.71 -0.15 -3.26
N ASP A 9 -2.58 0.86 -3.36
CA ASP A 9 -2.23 2.16 -3.95
C ASP A 9 -3.07 3.30 -3.35
N GLY A 10 -2.61 4.55 -3.50
CA GLY A 10 -3.27 5.73 -2.95
C GLY A 10 -3.23 6.93 -3.89
N SER A 11 -4.28 7.75 -3.87
CA SER A 11 -4.32 9.00 -4.61
C SER A 11 -4.69 10.17 -3.70
N VAL A 12 -3.83 11.20 -3.64
CA VAL A 12 -4.00 12.39 -2.77
C VAL A 12 -4.31 13.63 -3.60
N ASN A 13 -5.25 14.44 -3.12
CA ASN A 13 -5.38 15.84 -3.54
C ASN A 13 -4.46 16.71 -2.67
N THR A 14 -3.34 17.16 -3.25
CA THR A 14 -2.32 17.96 -2.56
C THR A 14 -2.79 19.34 -2.11
N LYS A 15 -3.95 19.83 -2.59
CA LYS A 15 -4.52 21.10 -2.14
C LYS A 15 -5.33 20.96 -0.86
N THR A 16 -6.04 19.84 -0.71
CA THR A 16 -6.96 19.61 0.43
C THR A 16 -6.41 18.61 1.43
N ASN A 17 -5.31 17.91 1.09
CA ASN A 17 -4.75 16.78 1.84
C ASN A 17 -5.78 15.65 2.10
N ALA A 18 -6.82 15.58 1.29
CA ALA A 18 -7.74 14.45 1.24
C ALA A 18 -7.18 13.41 0.26
N GLY A 19 -7.17 12.15 0.66
CA GLY A 19 -6.65 11.04 -0.12
C GLY A 19 -7.57 9.84 -0.11
N TYR A 20 -7.48 9.02 -1.15
CA TYR A 20 -8.21 7.76 -1.26
C TYR A 20 -7.23 6.63 -1.41
N GLY A 21 -7.23 5.73 -0.43
CA GLY A 21 -6.47 4.49 -0.47
C GLY A 21 -7.33 3.38 -1.06
N ALA A 22 -6.73 2.51 -1.86
CA ALA A 22 -7.37 1.33 -2.39
C ALA A 22 -6.49 0.10 -2.17
N TYR A 23 -7.12 -1.04 -1.92
CA TYR A 23 -6.43 -2.31 -1.91
C TYR A 23 -7.27 -3.45 -2.47
N LEU A 24 -6.59 -4.53 -2.84
CA LEU A 24 -7.18 -5.79 -3.26
C LEU A 24 -6.37 -6.95 -2.69
N ILE A 25 -7.07 -7.93 -2.12
CA ILE A 25 -6.51 -9.20 -1.66
C ILE A 25 -6.87 -10.28 -2.68
N VAL A 26 -5.89 -11.06 -3.13
CA VAL A 26 -6.08 -12.19 -4.05
C VAL A 26 -5.47 -13.44 -3.45
N THR A 27 -6.31 -14.43 -3.15
CA THR A 27 -5.91 -15.75 -2.63
C THR A 27 -5.94 -16.83 -3.71
N GLU A 28 -6.70 -16.63 -4.78
CA GLU A 28 -6.84 -17.57 -5.89
C GLU A 28 -6.44 -16.89 -7.21
N LYS A 29 -5.36 -17.38 -7.83
CA LYS A 29 -4.79 -16.80 -9.06
C LYS A 29 -5.64 -17.11 -10.32
N SER A 30 -6.64 -17.98 -10.24
CA SER A 30 -7.48 -18.40 -11.38
C SER A 30 -8.73 -17.53 -11.60
N ILE A 31 -8.95 -16.50 -10.76
CA ILE A 31 -10.15 -15.65 -10.84
C ILE A 31 -10.00 -14.64 -12.01
N PRO A 32 -11.02 -14.50 -12.88
CA PRO A 32 -11.00 -13.49 -13.94
C PRO A 32 -10.81 -12.06 -13.41
N LEU A 33 -10.04 -11.25 -14.13
CA LEU A 33 -9.75 -9.85 -13.77
C LEU A 33 -11.01 -9.00 -13.51
N GLU A 34 -12.10 -9.27 -14.21
CA GLU A 34 -13.38 -8.58 -14.01
C GLU A 34 -14.01 -8.90 -12.65
N SER A 35 -13.93 -10.15 -12.21
CA SER A 35 -14.42 -10.58 -10.90
C SER A 35 -13.60 -10.00 -9.76
N LEU A 36 -12.28 -9.81 -9.98
CA LEU A 36 -11.39 -9.16 -9.00
C LEU A 36 -11.79 -7.70 -8.69
N LYS A 37 -12.43 -7.00 -9.63
CA LYS A 37 -12.86 -5.59 -9.41
C LYS A 37 -13.84 -5.46 -8.25
N ALA A 38 -14.70 -6.47 -8.04
CA ALA A 38 -15.68 -6.45 -6.95
C ALA A 38 -15.02 -6.58 -5.57
N GLY A 39 -13.80 -7.13 -5.50
CA GLY A 39 -13.03 -7.26 -4.26
C GLY A 39 -12.22 -6.02 -3.88
N ILE A 40 -12.19 -4.98 -4.72
CA ILE A 40 -11.40 -3.78 -4.45
C ILE A 40 -12.08 -2.97 -3.34
N LYS A 41 -11.36 -2.78 -2.25
CA LYS A 41 -11.79 -1.91 -1.15
C LYS A 41 -11.17 -0.53 -1.32
N VAL A 42 -11.97 0.52 -1.09
CA VAL A 42 -11.53 1.92 -1.18
C VAL A 42 -11.95 2.66 0.07
N ARG A 43 -11.07 3.48 0.63
CA ARG A 43 -11.31 4.28 1.83
C ARG A 43 -10.75 5.69 1.69
N THR A 44 -11.46 6.66 2.27
CA THR A 44 -10.99 8.05 2.36
C THR A 44 -10.09 8.26 3.59
N PHE A 45 -9.10 9.13 3.44
CA PHE A 45 -8.17 9.55 4.47
C PHE A 45 -8.02 11.06 4.40
N GLU A 46 -8.12 11.72 5.54
CA GLU A 46 -7.93 13.16 5.66
C GLU A 46 -6.55 13.50 6.23
N ASN A 47 -6.10 14.74 6.01
CA ASN A 47 -4.82 15.24 6.53
C ASN A 47 -3.65 14.29 6.20
N THR A 48 -3.59 13.87 4.94
CA THR A 48 -2.59 12.92 4.44
C THR A 48 -1.71 13.50 3.33
N THR A 49 -0.61 12.83 3.06
CA THR A 49 0.33 13.10 1.96
C THR A 49 0.50 11.81 1.16
N SER A 50 1.11 11.83 -0.03
CA SER A 50 1.25 10.60 -0.85
C SER A 50 1.89 9.46 -0.06
N THR A 51 3.05 9.72 0.55
CA THR A 51 3.77 8.72 1.35
C THR A 51 3.01 8.27 2.60
N LYS A 52 2.32 9.20 3.26
CA LYS A 52 1.51 8.87 4.45
C LYS A 52 0.31 8.01 4.05
N LEU A 53 -0.38 8.35 2.96
CA LEU A 53 -1.54 7.62 2.45
C LEU A 53 -1.15 6.21 2.00
N GLU A 54 -0.06 6.06 1.25
CA GLU A 54 0.44 4.75 0.81
C GLU A 54 0.63 3.83 2.01
N LEU A 55 1.29 4.35 3.07
CA LEU A 55 1.54 3.57 4.28
C LEU A 55 0.25 3.28 5.07
N GLN A 56 -0.63 4.27 5.24
CA GLN A 56 -1.93 4.07 5.90
C GLN A 56 -2.81 3.04 5.16
N THR A 57 -2.75 3.04 3.83
CA THR A 57 -3.51 2.10 2.98
C THR A 57 -2.98 0.68 3.15
N LEU A 58 -1.66 0.52 3.21
CA LEU A 58 -1.04 -0.77 3.47
C LEU A 58 -1.40 -1.30 4.87
N LEU A 59 -1.28 -0.48 5.90
CA LEU A 59 -1.59 -0.89 7.28
C LEU A 59 -3.08 -1.27 7.42
N TRP A 60 -3.97 -0.48 6.81
CA TRP A 60 -5.39 -0.81 6.75
C TRP A 60 -5.61 -2.17 6.08
N ALA A 61 -4.98 -2.44 4.94
CA ALA A 61 -5.14 -3.71 4.24
C ALA A 61 -4.58 -4.90 5.03
N LEU A 62 -3.41 -4.76 5.67
CA LEU A 62 -2.80 -5.81 6.49
C LEU A 62 -3.65 -6.10 7.74
N SER A 63 -4.31 -5.10 8.33
CA SER A 63 -5.20 -5.29 9.49
C SER A 63 -6.43 -6.16 9.18
N GLU A 64 -6.76 -6.34 7.89
CA GLU A 64 -7.91 -7.11 7.44
C GLU A 64 -7.51 -8.54 7.01
N ILE A 65 -6.22 -8.86 7.03
CA ILE A 65 -5.71 -10.20 6.73
C ILE A 65 -5.61 -10.96 8.06
N GLU A 66 -6.21 -12.15 8.10
CA GLU A 66 -6.01 -13.09 9.20
C GLU A 66 -4.53 -13.47 9.32
N LEU A 67 -3.93 -13.14 10.46
CA LEU A 67 -2.48 -13.19 10.71
C LEU A 67 -1.89 -14.62 10.81
N SER A 68 -2.69 -15.68 10.71
CA SER A 68 -2.23 -17.04 10.97
C SER A 68 -1.63 -17.73 9.73
N GLY A 69 -0.30 -17.86 9.70
CA GLY A 69 0.43 -18.85 8.90
C GLY A 69 0.39 -18.67 7.38
N ARG A 70 0.11 -17.46 6.88
CA ARG A 70 0.09 -17.14 5.45
C ARG A 70 1.25 -16.22 5.08
N LYS A 71 1.88 -16.48 3.93
CA LYS A 71 2.84 -15.58 3.31
C LYS A 71 2.08 -14.50 2.54
N VAL A 72 2.40 -13.23 2.78
CA VAL A 72 1.76 -12.08 2.14
C VAL A 72 2.74 -11.42 1.18
N ILE A 73 2.45 -11.44 -0.11
CA ILE A 73 3.24 -10.77 -1.14
C ILE A 73 2.58 -9.43 -1.46
N ILE A 74 3.26 -8.35 -1.12
CA ILE A 74 2.74 -6.98 -1.14
C ILE A 74 3.27 -6.27 -2.38
N TYR A 75 2.35 -5.91 -3.27
CA TYR A 75 2.61 -5.18 -4.51
C TYR A 75 2.26 -3.70 -4.36
N THR A 76 3.26 -2.85 -4.49
CA THR A 76 3.13 -1.38 -4.43
C THR A 76 4.15 -0.70 -5.34
N ASP A 77 3.87 0.51 -5.82
CA ASP A 77 4.86 1.35 -6.51
C ASP A 77 5.56 2.35 -5.57
N SER A 78 5.16 2.38 -4.28
CA SER A 78 5.73 3.26 -3.25
C SER A 78 7.19 2.94 -2.96
N GLN A 79 8.09 3.83 -3.37
CA GLN A 79 9.51 3.73 -2.99
C GLN A 79 9.72 3.76 -1.49
N ASN A 80 8.85 4.49 -0.77
CA ASN A 80 8.98 4.59 0.66
C ASN A 80 8.75 3.22 1.32
N ILE A 81 7.67 2.52 0.97
CA ILE A 81 7.35 1.20 1.53
C ILE A 81 8.46 0.20 1.20
N ILE A 82 8.88 0.13 -0.07
CA ILE A 82 9.92 -0.81 -0.53
C ILE A 82 11.23 -0.62 0.25
N GLY A 83 11.61 0.61 0.57
CA GLY A 83 12.83 0.89 1.33
C GLY A 83 12.67 0.87 2.86
N LEU A 84 11.49 0.58 3.43
CA LEU A 84 11.33 0.56 4.89
C LEU A 84 12.12 -0.56 5.58
N PRO A 85 12.12 -1.82 5.08
CA PRO A 85 12.88 -2.90 5.72
C PRO A 85 14.36 -2.56 5.91
N GLU A 86 15.02 -2.03 4.87
CA GLU A 86 16.44 -1.64 4.91
C GLU A 86 16.72 -0.48 5.89
N ARG A 87 15.72 0.37 6.16
CA ARG A 87 15.87 1.54 7.03
C ARG A 87 15.55 1.25 8.50
N ARG A 88 15.00 0.07 8.81
CA ARG A 88 14.50 -0.29 10.15
C ARG A 88 15.55 -0.11 11.23
N GLU A 89 16.69 -0.79 11.07
CA GLU A 89 17.75 -0.81 12.08
C GLU A 89 18.20 0.62 12.42
N ARG A 90 18.34 1.48 11.41
CA ARG A 90 18.70 2.89 11.62
C ARG A 90 17.60 3.64 12.37
N PHE A 91 16.33 3.48 12.00
CA PHE A 91 15.23 4.19 12.65
C PHE A 91 15.06 3.77 14.10
N GLU A 92 15.17 2.48 14.42
CA GLU A 92 15.10 2.00 15.80
C GLU A 92 16.30 2.49 16.62
N LYS A 93 17.53 2.45 16.07
CA LYS A 93 18.73 2.96 16.76
C LYS A 93 18.71 4.46 17.06
N THR A 94 18.03 5.25 16.23
CA THR A 94 17.94 6.71 16.44
C THR A 94 16.63 7.14 17.12
N ASP A 95 15.85 6.20 17.66
CA ASP A 95 14.50 6.43 18.19
C ASP A 95 13.64 7.28 17.23
N TYR A 96 13.75 7.01 15.93
CA TYR A 96 13.04 7.72 14.87
C TYR A 96 13.33 9.23 14.82
N HIS A 97 14.52 9.65 15.25
CA HIS A 97 15.01 11.02 15.09
C HIS A 97 16.03 11.11 13.95
N SER A 98 16.00 12.25 13.26
CA SER A 98 16.99 12.64 12.26
C SER A 98 18.31 13.10 12.90
N LYS A 99 19.36 13.26 12.08
CA LYS A 99 20.67 13.77 12.55
C LYS A 99 20.59 15.14 13.25
N ASN A 100 19.58 15.94 12.93
CA ASN A 100 19.35 17.25 13.55
C ASN A 100 18.39 17.16 14.75
N ASN A 101 18.23 15.96 15.33
CA ASN A 101 17.35 15.66 16.45
C ASN A 101 15.86 16.00 16.25
N ARG A 102 15.40 16.08 14.98
CA ARG A 102 13.98 16.23 14.66
C ARG A 102 13.34 14.86 14.47
N LYS A 103 12.15 14.65 15.04
CA LYS A 103 11.34 13.46 14.81
C LYS A 103 11.09 13.26 13.32
N ILE A 104 11.30 12.03 12.84
CA ILE A 104 11.09 11.65 11.45
C ILE A 104 9.60 11.70 11.13
N THR A 105 9.26 12.28 9.97
CA THR A 105 7.88 12.30 9.47
C THR A 105 7.36 10.86 9.33
N ASN A 106 6.12 10.63 9.80
CA ASN A 106 5.45 9.32 9.83
C ASN A 106 6.09 8.26 10.75
N ALA A 107 6.93 8.65 11.72
CA ALA A 107 7.57 7.72 12.66
C ALA A 107 6.60 6.71 13.30
N GLU A 108 5.42 7.15 13.75
CA GLU A 108 4.44 6.25 14.36
C GLU A 108 3.90 5.21 13.36
N LEU A 109 3.67 5.59 12.11
CA LEU A 109 3.25 4.65 11.06
C LEU A 109 4.38 3.68 10.69
N TYR A 110 5.65 4.09 10.78
CA TYR A 110 6.78 3.17 10.58
C TYR A 110 6.87 2.15 11.72
N LYS A 111 6.68 2.59 12.98
CA LYS A 111 6.59 1.67 14.12
C LYS A 111 5.47 0.65 13.94
N GLU A 112 4.28 1.10 13.55
CA GLU A 112 3.14 0.24 13.28
C GLU A 112 3.40 -0.72 12.11
N PHE A 113 4.04 -0.23 11.04
CA PHE A 113 4.47 -1.06 9.92
C PHE A 113 5.37 -2.20 10.39
N TYR A 114 6.45 -1.92 11.13
CA TYR A 114 7.34 -2.97 11.61
C TYR A 114 6.62 -3.94 12.55
N HIS A 115 5.78 -3.43 13.46
CA HIS A 115 5.00 -4.25 14.38
C HIS A 115 4.11 -5.27 13.65
N ILE A 116 3.35 -4.82 12.65
CA ILE A 116 2.46 -5.71 11.88
C ILE A 116 3.26 -6.66 11.00
N THR A 117 4.32 -6.18 10.35
CA THR A 117 5.14 -7.03 9.45
C THR A 117 5.95 -8.07 10.22
N ASP A 118 6.23 -7.87 11.50
CA ASP A 118 6.89 -8.88 12.34
C ASP A 118 5.97 -10.05 12.68
N GLN A 119 4.66 -9.84 12.61
CA GLN A 119 3.64 -10.87 12.86
C GLN A 119 3.28 -11.66 11.59
N LEU A 120 3.77 -11.23 10.43
CA LEU A 120 3.41 -11.76 9.12
C LEU A 120 4.67 -12.14 8.33
N GLU A 121 4.58 -13.18 7.51
CA GLU A 121 5.64 -13.45 6.53
C GLU A 121 5.42 -12.56 5.29
N CYS A 122 5.92 -11.33 5.34
CA CYS A 122 5.74 -10.33 4.29
C CYS A 122 6.89 -10.32 3.26
N GLU A 123 6.55 -10.33 1.98
CA GLU A 123 7.46 -10.05 0.87
C GLU A 123 7.01 -8.76 0.16
N PHE A 124 7.94 -7.82 -0.06
CA PHE A 124 7.62 -6.54 -0.71
C PHE A 124 8.12 -6.54 -2.16
N VAL A 125 7.18 -6.39 -3.11
CA VAL A 125 7.48 -6.39 -4.54
C VAL A 125 7.11 -5.04 -5.13
N LYS A 126 8.12 -4.36 -5.69
CA LYS A 126 7.93 -3.09 -6.38
C LYS A 126 7.29 -3.31 -7.75
N VAL A 127 6.12 -2.73 -7.98
CA VAL A 127 5.51 -2.67 -9.31
C VAL A 127 6.04 -1.46 -10.06
N GLN A 128 6.39 -1.62 -11.34
CA GLN A 128 6.73 -0.48 -12.18
C GLN A 128 5.47 0.32 -12.51
N GLY A 129 5.40 1.56 -12.03
CA GLY A 129 4.35 2.49 -12.40
C GLY A 129 4.28 2.70 -13.92
N HIS A 130 3.08 2.70 -14.48
CA HIS A 130 2.78 3.15 -15.84
C HIS A 130 3.46 2.40 -17.02
N GLN A 131 3.55 1.07 -16.99
CA GLN A 131 3.94 0.30 -18.18
C GLN A 131 2.87 0.36 -19.31
N ARG A 132 3.30 0.29 -20.59
CA ARG A 132 2.40 0.29 -21.77
C ARG A 132 1.62 -1.04 -21.85
N SER A 133 0.34 -1.00 -22.25
CA SER A 133 -0.63 -2.12 -22.10
C SER A 133 -0.23 -3.43 -22.77
N LYS A 134 0.57 -3.40 -23.85
CA LYS A 134 0.95 -4.59 -24.62
C LYS A 134 1.98 -5.50 -23.92
N GLN A 135 2.60 -5.05 -22.83
CA GLN A 135 3.62 -5.81 -22.09
C GLN A 135 3.28 -6.01 -20.60
N LYS A 136 2.06 -5.66 -20.17
CA LYS A 136 1.68 -5.84 -18.77
C LYS A 136 1.47 -7.31 -18.47
N ASP A 137 2.31 -7.84 -17.58
CA ASP A 137 2.06 -9.08 -16.87
C ASP A 137 0.77 -8.98 -16.05
N GLU A 138 0.31 -10.12 -15.55
CA GLU A 138 -0.93 -10.22 -14.79
C GLU A 138 -0.94 -9.33 -13.54
N ILE A 139 0.18 -9.29 -12.81
CA ILE A 139 0.39 -8.46 -11.64
C ILE A 139 0.19 -6.97 -11.97
N ALA A 140 0.78 -6.48 -13.05
CA ALA A 140 0.63 -5.09 -13.50
C ALA A 140 -0.82 -4.78 -13.91
N ARG A 141 -1.56 -5.75 -14.46
CA ARG A 141 -3.00 -5.57 -14.79
C ARG A 141 -3.85 -5.47 -13.53
N ILE A 142 -3.63 -6.33 -12.54
CA ILE A 142 -4.33 -6.30 -11.25
C ILE A 142 -4.01 -5.00 -10.51
N PHE A 143 -2.73 -4.63 -10.42
CA PHE A 143 -2.31 -3.38 -9.80
C PHE A 143 -2.97 -2.15 -10.45
N THR A 144 -3.11 -2.15 -11.79
CA THR A 144 -3.80 -1.08 -12.52
C THR A 144 -5.27 -0.92 -12.10
N LEU A 145 -5.94 -2.00 -11.65
CA LEU A 145 -7.31 -1.89 -11.15
C LEU A 145 -7.36 -1.09 -9.83
N VAL A 146 -6.45 -1.40 -8.91
CA VAL A 146 -6.35 -0.76 -7.59
C VAL A 146 -6.00 0.72 -7.74
N ASP A 147 -4.99 1.02 -8.57
CA ASP A 147 -4.57 2.39 -8.90
C ASP A 147 -5.67 3.20 -9.59
N ARG A 148 -6.44 2.58 -10.50
CA ARG A 148 -7.61 3.25 -11.09
C ARG A 148 -8.70 3.50 -10.07
N ALA A 149 -8.91 2.60 -9.11
CA ALA A 149 -9.94 2.74 -8.10
C ALA A 149 -9.67 3.92 -7.17
N SER A 150 -8.44 4.05 -6.65
CA SER A 150 -8.01 5.19 -5.82
C SER A 150 -8.20 6.52 -6.55
N ARG A 151 -7.75 6.61 -7.81
CA ARG A 151 -7.87 7.81 -8.65
C ARG A 151 -9.31 8.14 -9.03
N LYS A 152 -10.14 7.13 -9.32
CA LYS A 152 -11.57 7.35 -9.65
C LYS A 152 -12.31 7.90 -8.44
N ALA A 153 -12.07 7.37 -7.24
CA ALA A 153 -12.68 7.86 -6.01
C ALA A 153 -12.29 9.31 -5.71
N LEU A 154 -10.99 9.65 -5.83
CA LEU A 154 -10.54 11.03 -5.67
C LEU A 154 -11.18 12.00 -6.67
N ARG A 155 -11.36 11.58 -7.93
CA ARG A 155 -12.00 12.40 -8.97
C ARG A 155 -13.50 12.58 -8.76
N ALA A 156 -14.18 11.57 -8.22
CA ALA A 156 -15.60 11.66 -7.90
C ALA A 156 -15.85 12.69 -6.78
N PHE A 157 -14.96 12.77 -5.80
CA PHE A 157 -15.00 13.79 -4.74
C PHE A 157 -14.87 15.21 -5.28
N LYS A 158 -13.96 15.45 -6.25
CA LYS A 158 -13.76 16.79 -6.85
C LYS A 158 -14.94 17.31 -7.67
N LYS A 159 -15.93 16.47 -7.98
CA LYS A 159 -17.12 16.84 -8.77
C LYS A 159 -18.31 17.26 -7.91
N GLN A 160 -18.20 17.16 -6.59
CA GLN A 160 -19.13 17.75 -5.63
C GLN A 160 -18.66 19.16 -5.28
#